data_AF-A0A7C3KDR0-F1
#
_entry.id   AF-A0A7C3KDR0-F1
#
_cell.length_a   1.000
_cell.length_b   1.000
_cell.length_c   1.000
_cell.angle_alpha   90.00
_cell.angle_beta   90.00
_cell.angle_gamma   90.00
#
_symmetry.space_group_name_H-M   'P 1'
#
loop_
_entity.id
_entity.type
_entity.pdbx_description
1 polymer ?
#
loop_
_entity_poly.entity_id
_entity_poly.type
_entity_poly.pdbx_seq_one_letter_code
_entity_poly.pdbx_strand_id
1 'polypeptide(L)'
;MQRSTIQTTITLAIAAFGVTAPLAAQSTRVKENIAYMMEKKECQRCSLQSAPLSRANLSGFQLTGADLSNADLREASLVKTRMIGATLTDAKLGSAKMGGVVLMQGKLGSAELERADLKEAFLMRAYLYGADLENTNLTEADFEGANLRSADLRGANLKDANFAGADLSSATVKLEQLAQAKSLKGATMPDGKRFDPKNYPNTKFASPN
;
A
#
# COMPACT_ATOMS: atom_id res chain seq x y z
N MET A 1 -23.58 4.67 33.80
CA MET A 1 -22.78 5.90 33.57
C MET A 1 -21.40 5.61 32.96
N GLN A 2 -20.59 4.65 33.44
CA GLN A 2 -19.25 4.38 32.89
C GLN A 2 -19.19 4.00 31.38
N ARG A 3 -20.10 3.16 30.85
CA ARG A 3 -20.08 2.77 29.42
C ARG A 3 -20.33 3.94 28.45
N SER A 4 -21.20 4.88 28.85
CA SER A 4 -21.49 6.07 28.05
C SER A 4 -20.29 7.01 28.01
N THR A 5 -19.63 7.25 29.15
CA THR A 5 -18.44 8.10 29.22
C THR A 5 -17.27 7.52 28.41
N ILE A 6 -17.07 6.20 28.44
CA ILE A 6 -16.04 5.49 27.66
C ILE A 6 -16.33 5.59 26.14
N GLN A 7 -17.58 5.41 25.71
CA GLN A 7 -17.94 5.60 24.30
C GLN A 7 -17.74 7.05 23.83
N THR A 8 -18.05 8.03 24.68
CA THR A 8 -17.87 9.46 24.35
C THR A 8 -16.38 9.83 24.24
N THR A 9 -15.51 9.37 25.15
CA THR A 9 -14.06 9.61 25.03
C THR A 9 -13.44 8.90 23.82
N ILE A 10 -13.88 7.67 23.53
CA ILE A 10 -13.45 6.94 22.32
C ILE A 10 -13.83 7.71 21.05
N THR A 11 -15.06 8.26 20.99
CA THR A 11 -15.53 8.99 19.80
C THR A 11 -14.76 10.30 19.58
N LEU A 12 -14.46 11.03 20.66
CA LEU A 12 -13.64 12.26 20.61
C LEU A 12 -12.20 11.99 20.20
N ALA A 13 -11.59 10.90 20.71
CA ALA A 13 -10.24 10.52 20.34
C ALA A 13 -10.13 10.14 18.86
N ILE A 14 -11.12 9.42 18.33
CA ILE A 14 -11.15 8.99 16.92
C ILE A 14 -11.31 10.19 15.96
N ALA A 15 -12.12 11.19 16.34
CA ALA A 15 -12.32 12.40 15.55
C ALA A 15 -11.03 13.23 15.40
N ALA A 16 -10.16 13.24 16.41
CA ALA A 16 -8.86 13.93 16.37
C ALA A 16 -7.92 13.36 15.29
N PHE A 17 -8.14 12.10 14.87
CA PHE A 17 -7.39 11.46 13.80
C PHE A 17 -8.09 11.55 12.44
N GLY A 18 -9.16 12.34 12.30
CA GLY A 18 -9.85 12.55 11.02
C GLY A 18 -10.84 11.45 10.63
N VAL A 19 -11.06 10.46 11.50
CA VAL A 19 -12.07 9.41 11.28
C VAL A 19 -13.44 9.97 11.66
N THR A 20 -14.18 10.43 10.65
CA THR A 20 -15.51 11.03 10.81
C THR A 20 -16.65 10.17 10.27
N ALA A 21 -16.32 9.01 9.70
CA ALA A 21 -17.28 8.13 9.06
C ALA A 21 -18.09 7.31 10.09
N PRO A 22 -19.32 6.85 9.75
CA PRO A 22 -20.23 6.25 10.71
C PRO A 22 -19.72 4.89 11.19
N LEU A 23 -19.05 4.89 12.35
CA LEU A 23 -18.69 3.70 13.12
C LEU A 23 -19.91 2.90 13.58
N ALA A 24 -21.12 3.49 13.51
CA ALA A 24 -22.37 2.85 13.93
C ALA A 24 -22.60 1.50 13.24
N ALA A 25 -22.32 1.41 11.94
CA ALA A 25 -22.52 0.20 11.13
C ALA A 25 -21.44 -0.88 11.31
N GLN A 26 -20.34 -0.57 11.99
CA GLN A 26 -19.22 -1.50 12.17
C GLN A 26 -19.51 -2.54 13.27
N SER A 27 -18.78 -3.66 13.24
CA SER A 27 -18.82 -4.63 14.34
C SER A 27 -18.22 -4.03 15.63
N THR A 28 -18.65 -4.51 16.79
CA THR A 28 -18.09 -4.08 18.09
C THR A 28 -16.57 -4.24 18.13
N ARG A 29 -16.07 -5.36 17.61
CA ARG A 29 -14.63 -5.66 17.56
C ARG A 29 -13.85 -4.65 16.71
N VAL A 30 -14.37 -4.27 15.55
CA VAL A 30 -13.72 -3.25 14.70
C VAL A 30 -13.71 -1.90 15.39
N LYS A 31 -14.79 -1.50 16.07
CA LYS A 31 -14.85 -0.25 16.84
C LYS A 31 -13.81 -0.23 17.96
N GLU A 32 -13.70 -1.33 18.72
CA GLU A 32 -12.71 -1.48 19.80
C GLU A 32 -11.28 -1.46 19.26
N ASN A 33 -11.00 -2.14 18.15
CA ASN A 33 -9.68 -2.13 17.52
C ASN A 33 -9.31 -0.73 16.99
N ILE A 34 -10.26 0.00 16.40
CA ILE A 34 -10.03 1.40 15.98
C ILE A 34 -9.72 2.26 17.20
N ALA A 35 -10.50 2.15 18.28
CA ALA A 35 -10.28 2.90 19.50
C ALA A 35 -8.89 2.63 20.09
N TYR A 36 -8.53 1.35 20.23
CA TYR A 36 -7.22 0.92 20.71
C TYR A 36 -6.09 1.44 19.82
N MET A 37 -6.23 1.27 18.50
CA MET A 37 -5.27 1.73 17.51
C MET A 37 -5.02 3.23 17.63
N MET A 38 -6.07 4.04 17.76
CA MET A 38 -5.92 5.50 17.86
C MET A 38 -5.30 5.93 19.19
N GLU A 39 -5.63 5.24 20.29
CA GLU A 39 -5.07 5.55 21.61
C GLU A 39 -3.58 5.17 21.71
N LYS A 40 -3.23 3.97 21.23
CA LYS A 40 -1.89 3.41 21.39
C LYS A 40 -0.96 3.68 20.21
N LYS A 41 -1.50 4.13 19.08
CA LYS A 41 -0.81 4.22 17.77
C LYS A 41 -0.25 2.88 17.29
N GLU A 42 -0.84 1.79 17.76
CA GLU A 42 -0.47 0.43 17.40
C GLU A 42 -1.66 -0.50 17.49
N CYS A 43 -1.65 -1.54 16.66
CA CYS A 43 -2.71 -2.54 16.60
C CYS A 43 -2.15 -3.76 15.86
N GLN A 44 -1.39 -4.61 16.55
CA GLN A 44 -0.75 -5.77 15.94
C GLN A 44 -1.77 -6.91 15.76
N ARG A 45 -1.83 -7.49 14.56
CA ARG A 45 -2.73 -8.61 14.22
C ARG A 45 -4.20 -8.38 14.55
N CYS A 46 -4.63 -7.12 14.61
CA CYS A 46 -6.01 -6.77 14.89
C CYS A 46 -6.86 -6.78 13.61
N SER A 47 -8.17 -6.82 13.78
CA SER A 47 -9.11 -6.79 12.66
C SER A 47 -9.69 -5.38 12.52
N LEU A 48 -9.36 -4.75 11.41
CA LEU A 48 -9.82 -3.45 10.93
C LEU A 48 -10.52 -3.64 9.56
N GLN A 49 -11.10 -4.81 9.32
CA GLN A 49 -11.81 -5.13 8.09
C GLN A 49 -12.94 -4.13 7.87
N SER A 50 -13.04 -3.61 6.64
CA SER A 50 -14.04 -2.61 6.27
C SER A 50 -14.03 -1.35 7.16
N ALA A 51 -12.95 -1.10 7.89
CA ALA A 51 -12.84 0.05 8.78
C ALA A 51 -12.93 1.35 7.96
N PRO A 52 -13.74 2.32 8.39
CA PRO A 52 -13.96 3.53 7.63
C PRO A 52 -12.93 4.60 8.05
N LEU A 53 -11.69 4.42 7.59
CA LEU A 53 -10.50 5.18 7.95
C LEU A 53 -10.14 6.24 6.89
N SER A 54 -11.11 6.70 6.09
CA SER A 54 -10.85 7.72 5.08
C SER A 54 -10.40 9.03 5.73
N ARG A 55 -9.38 9.66 5.13
CA ARG A 55 -8.68 10.84 5.66
C ARG A 55 -8.06 10.65 7.05
N ALA A 56 -7.94 9.42 7.55
CA ALA A 56 -7.36 9.18 8.85
C ALA A 56 -5.86 9.53 8.86
N ASN A 57 -5.37 10.14 9.94
CA ASN A 57 -3.93 10.28 10.15
C ASN A 57 -3.38 9.09 10.95
N LEU A 58 -2.79 8.14 10.24
CA LEU A 58 -2.19 6.92 10.79
C LEU A 58 -0.67 6.93 10.67
N SER A 59 -0.07 8.10 10.44
CA SER A 59 1.36 8.26 10.15
C SER A 59 2.20 7.72 11.32
N GLY A 60 3.14 6.83 11.02
CA GLY A 60 4.04 6.21 12.00
C GLY A 60 3.43 5.11 12.87
N PHE A 61 2.17 4.72 12.65
CA PHE A 61 1.50 3.69 13.45
C PHE A 61 2.16 2.31 13.27
N GLN A 62 2.01 1.43 14.27
CA GLN A 62 2.46 0.03 14.22
C GLN A 62 1.27 -0.92 13.99
N LEU A 63 1.07 -1.33 12.74
CA LEU A 63 -0.06 -2.16 12.28
C LEU A 63 0.43 -3.49 11.70
N THR A 64 1.50 -4.04 12.27
CA THR A 64 2.11 -5.29 11.80
C THR A 64 1.10 -6.44 11.89
N GLY A 65 0.89 -7.13 10.76
CA GLY A 65 -0.07 -8.23 10.62
C GLY A 65 -1.54 -7.83 10.77
N ALA A 66 -1.88 -6.55 10.82
CA ALA A 66 -3.28 -6.12 10.90
C ALA A 66 -4.05 -6.52 9.64
N ASP A 67 -5.34 -6.80 9.81
CA ASP A 67 -6.26 -7.08 8.71
C ASP A 67 -7.09 -5.84 8.41
N LEU A 68 -6.74 -5.15 7.33
CA LEU A 68 -7.39 -3.97 6.76
C LEU A 68 -8.13 -4.34 5.45
N SER A 69 -8.50 -5.61 5.25
CA SER A 69 -9.20 -6.02 4.04
C SER A 69 -10.48 -5.21 3.87
N ASN A 70 -10.74 -4.71 2.66
CA ASN A 70 -11.88 -3.85 2.32
C ASN A 70 -11.95 -2.52 3.10
N ALA A 71 -10.92 -2.14 3.88
CA ALA A 71 -10.93 -0.88 4.61
C ALA A 71 -10.96 0.32 3.66
N ASP A 72 -11.69 1.36 4.05
CA ASP A 72 -11.67 2.64 3.34
C ASP A 72 -10.55 3.51 3.94
N LEU A 73 -9.45 3.66 3.21
CA LEU A 73 -8.27 4.44 3.56
C LEU A 73 -8.03 5.57 2.55
N ARG A 74 -9.05 5.94 1.75
CA ARG A 74 -8.93 7.02 0.76
C ARG A 74 -8.48 8.31 1.44
N GLU A 75 -7.51 8.98 0.83
CA GLU A 75 -6.90 10.22 1.34
C GLU A 75 -6.27 10.10 2.75
N ALA A 76 -6.13 8.90 3.31
CA ALA A 76 -5.50 8.71 4.62
C ALA A 76 -3.99 9.00 4.55
N SER A 77 -3.41 9.41 5.68
CA SER A 77 -1.96 9.53 5.84
C SER A 77 -1.41 8.31 6.55
N LEU A 78 -0.67 7.49 5.81
CA LEU A 78 0.03 6.27 6.23
C LEU A 78 1.57 6.44 6.15
N VAL A 79 2.03 7.69 6.17
CA VAL A 79 3.45 8.04 6.04
C VAL A 79 4.23 7.34 7.15
N LYS A 80 5.25 6.56 6.75
CA LYS A 80 6.13 5.78 7.64
C LYS A 80 5.40 4.79 8.56
N THR A 81 4.17 4.40 8.22
CA THR A 81 3.40 3.40 8.98
C THR A 81 3.97 2.00 8.74
N ARG A 82 4.06 1.18 9.79
CA ARG A 82 4.61 -0.19 9.72
C ARG A 82 3.50 -1.22 9.63
N MET A 83 3.38 -1.87 8.49
CA MET A 83 2.33 -2.83 8.10
C MET A 83 2.93 -4.13 7.57
N ILE A 84 4.05 -4.59 8.17
CA ILE A 84 4.71 -5.84 7.76
C ILE A 84 3.71 -7.00 7.87
N GLY A 85 3.53 -7.75 6.78
CA GLY A 85 2.59 -8.87 6.70
C GLY A 85 1.12 -8.50 6.89
N ALA A 86 0.75 -7.22 6.87
CA ALA A 86 -0.65 -6.79 6.95
C ALA A 86 -1.43 -7.22 5.70
N THR A 87 -2.74 -7.40 5.86
CA THR A 87 -3.65 -7.69 4.75
C THR A 87 -4.46 -6.45 4.42
N LEU A 88 -4.35 -5.98 3.17
CA LEU A 88 -5.04 -4.84 2.57
C LEU A 88 -5.73 -5.28 1.27
N THR A 89 -6.08 -6.56 1.15
CA THR A 89 -6.82 -7.08 -0.01
C THR A 89 -8.13 -6.31 -0.18
N ASP A 90 -8.40 -5.87 -1.41
CA ASP A 90 -9.57 -5.04 -1.76
C ASP A 90 -9.68 -3.71 -0.97
N ALA A 91 -8.61 -3.24 -0.31
CA ALA A 91 -8.64 -1.98 0.42
C ALA A 91 -8.66 -0.77 -0.52
N LYS A 92 -9.36 0.29 -0.11
CA LYS A 92 -9.48 1.53 -0.89
C LYS A 92 -8.45 2.54 -0.40
N LEU A 93 -7.41 2.77 -1.18
CA LEU A 93 -6.25 3.61 -0.85
C LEU A 93 -6.10 4.80 -1.81
N GLY A 94 -7.12 5.07 -2.63
CA GLY A 94 -7.10 6.16 -3.61
C GLY A 94 -6.64 7.49 -2.98
N SER A 95 -5.65 8.12 -3.60
CA SER A 95 -5.03 9.37 -3.14
C SER A 95 -4.45 9.34 -1.70
N ALA A 96 -4.20 8.17 -1.12
CA ALA A 96 -3.58 8.06 0.20
C ALA A 96 -2.10 8.49 0.17
N LYS A 97 -1.62 9.07 1.27
CA LYS A 97 -0.20 9.43 1.46
C LYS A 97 0.51 8.29 2.16
N MET A 98 1.34 7.55 1.45
CA MET A 98 2.00 6.32 1.93
C MET A 98 3.53 6.42 1.85
N GLY A 99 4.09 7.64 1.81
CA GLY A 99 5.52 7.85 1.72
C GLY A 99 6.30 7.14 2.83
N GLY A 100 7.29 6.33 2.47
CA GLY A 100 8.12 5.57 3.41
C GLY A 100 7.38 4.47 4.18
N VAL A 101 6.18 4.06 3.75
CA VAL A 101 5.43 2.98 4.40
C VAL A 101 6.21 1.66 4.35
N VAL A 102 6.06 0.82 5.38
CA VAL A 102 6.71 -0.50 5.43
C VAL A 102 5.65 -1.59 5.27
N LEU A 103 5.55 -2.17 4.08
CA LEU A 103 4.56 -3.18 3.67
C LEU A 103 5.22 -4.50 3.22
N MET A 104 6.43 -4.79 3.71
CA MET A 104 7.12 -6.05 3.42
C MET A 104 6.21 -7.26 3.67
N GLN A 105 6.13 -8.16 2.69
CA GLN A 105 5.26 -9.34 2.72
C GLN A 105 3.76 -9.06 2.93
N GLY A 106 3.33 -7.80 2.77
CA GLY A 106 1.92 -7.41 2.86
C GLY A 106 1.10 -7.96 1.69
N LYS A 107 -0.19 -8.14 1.90
CA LYS A 107 -1.15 -8.59 0.87
C LYS A 107 -1.98 -7.40 0.42
N LEU A 108 -1.80 -6.95 -0.81
CA LEU A 108 -2.52 -5.85 -1.44
C LEU A 108 -3.24 -6.31 -2.72
N GLY A 109 -3.63 -7.59 -2.78
CA GLY A 109 -4.34 -8.12 -3.94
C GLY A 109 -5.59 -7.31 -4.23
N SER A 110 -5.77 -6.88 -5.48
CA SER A 110 -6.91 -6.06 -5.93
C SER A 110 -7.11 -4.75 -5.15
N ALA A 111 -6.12 -4.25 -4.41
CA ALA A 111 -6.23 -2.99 -3.70
C ALA A 111 -6.33 -1.80 -4.68
N GLU A 112 -7.12 -0.80 -4.34
CA GLU A 112 -7.36 0.40 -5.16
C GLU A 112 -6.41 1.54 -4.71
N LEU A 113 -5.22 1.67 -5.29
CA LEU A 113 -4.22 2.68 -4.93
C LEU A 113 -4.15 3.84 -5.93
N GLU A 114 -5.15 4.05 -6.80
CA GLU A 114 -5.15 5.11 -7.80
C GLU A 114 -4.72 6.48 -7.21
N ARG A 115 -3.72 7.13 -7.81
CA ARG A 115 -3.13 8.42 -7.35
C ARG A 115 -2.51 8.42 -5.95
N ALA A 116 -2.29 7.27 -5.31
CA ALA A 116 -1.60 7.22 -4.02
C ALA A 116 -0.11 7.62 -4.14
N ASP A 117 0.42 8.21 -3.08
CA ASP A 117 1.85 8.57 -2.98
C ASP A 117 2.61 7.53 -2.16
N LEU A 118 3.31 6.63 -2.85
CA LEU A 118 4.09 5.53 -2.29
C LEU A 118 5.59 5.79 -2.44
N LYS A 119 6.00 7.07 -2.50
CA LYS A 119 7.42 7.44 -2.57
C LYS A 119 8.21 6.76 -1.45
N GLU A 120 9.37 6.17 -1.78
CA GLU A 120 10.25 5.48 -0.81
C GLU A 120 9.56 4.33 -0.03
N ALA A 121 8.44 3.78 -0.53
CA ALA A 121 7.74 2.68 0.13
C ALA A 121 8.56 1.37 0.08
N PHE A 122 8.52 0.59 1.15
CA PHE A 122 9.15 -0.72 1.24
C PHE A 122 8.12 -1.84 1.05
N LEU A 123 8.08 -2.41 -0.16
CA LEU A 123 7.11 -3.41 -0.63
C LEU A 123 7.79 -4.75 -0.99
N MET A 124 8.99 -5.00 -0.46
CA MET A 124 9.72 -6.25 -0.70
C MET A 124 8.84 -7.46 -0.43
N ARG A 125 8.75 -8.36 -1.41
CA ARG A 125 7.94 -9.60 -1.38
C ARG A 125 6.46 -9.38 -1.07
N ALA A 126 5.92 -8.18 -1.29
CA ALA A 126 4.50 -7.91 -1.16
C ALA A 126 3.70 -8.58 -2.30
N TYR A 127 2.43 -8.85 -2.05
CA TYR A 127 1.50 -9.46 -3.00
C TYR A 127 0.53 -8.40 -3.51
N LEU A 128 0.78 -7.83 -4.69
CA LEU A 128 -0.03 -6.80 -5.35
C LEU A 128 -0.73 -7.33 -6.60
N TYR A 129 -1.09 -8.62 -6.64
CA TYR A 129 -1.76 -9.18 -7.82
C TYR A 129 -3.04 -8.41 -8.12
N GLY A 130 -3.22 -7.96 -9.36
CA GLY A 130 -4.40 -7.19 -9.78
C GLY A 130 -4.60 -5.85 -9.08
N ALA A 131 -3.63 -5.32 -8.34
CA ALA A 131 -3.74 -4.02 -7.70
C ALA A 131 -3.82 -2.89 -8.73
N ASP A 132 -4.65 -1.89 -8.46
CA ASP A 132 -4.71 -0.66 -9.23
C ASP A 132 -3.69 0.33 -8.66
N LEU A 133 -2.62 0.59 -9.41
CA LEU A 133 -1.57 1.55 -9.12
C LEU A 133 -1.57 2.68 -10.16
N GLU A 134 -2.69 2.93 -10.84
CA GLU A 134 -2.78 3.95 -11.88
C GLU A 134 -2.45 5.34 -11.29
N ASN A 135 -1.61 6.09 -12.01
CA ASN A 135 -1.17 7.45 -11.63
C ASN A 135 -0.51 7.56 -10.25
N THR A 136 0.01 6.46 -9.69
CA THR A 136 0.72 6.47 -8.39
C THR A 136 2.11 7.10 -8.50
N ASN A 137 2.57 7.68 -7.40
CA ASN A 137 3.98 8.02 -7.24
C ASN A 137 4.74 6.87 -6.59
N LEU A 138 5.56 6.15 -7.36
CA LEU A 138 6.39 5.03 -6.90
C LEU A 138 7.89 5.39 -6.91
N THR A 139 8.21 6.68 -6.89
CA THR A 139 9.60 7.14 -6.90
C THR A 139 10.37 6.51 -5.74
N GLU A 140 11.50 5.86 -6.04
CA GLU A 140 12.36 5.18 -5.05
C GLU A 140 11.69 4.06 -4.23
N ALA A 141 10.51 3.58 -4.64
CA ALA A 141 9.85 2.45 -3.98
C ALA A 141 10.59 1.12 -4.23
N ASP A 142 10.59 0.24 -3.24
CA ASP A 142 11.27 -1.05 -3.29
C ASP A 142 10.29 -2.21 -3.39
N PHE A 143 10.21 -2.80 -4.58
CA PHE A 143 9.40 -3.96 -4.93
C PHE A 143 10.22 -5.24 -5.09
N GLU A 144 11.40 -5.35 -4.46
CA GLU A 144 12.23 -6.56 -4.62
C GLU A 144 11.45 -7.85 -4.32
N GLY A 145 11.38 -8.73 -5.32
CA GLY A 145 10.65 -10.01 -5.24
C GLY A 145 9.13 -9.88 -5.04
N ALA A 146 8.54 -8.71 -5.25
CA ALA A 146 7.10 -8.52 -5.15
C ALA A 146 6.34 -9.18 -6.30
N ASN A 147 5.10 -9.59 -6.04
CA ASN A 147 4.19 -10.09 -7.07
C ASN A 147 3.26 -8.96 -7.52
N LEU A 148 3.45 -8.44 -8.73
CA LEU A 148 2.62 -7.43 -9.38
C LEU A 148 1.87 -8.01 -10.58
N ARG A 149 1.63 -9.32 -10.61
CA ARG A 149 0.93 -9.96 -11.73
C ARG A 149 -0.42 -9.30 -11.97
N SER A 150 -0.69 -8.91 -13.22
CA SER A 150 -1.93 -8.24 -13.62
C SER A 150 -2.21 -6.89 -12.93
N ALA A 151 -1.22 -6.28 -12.26
CA ALA A 151 -1.37 -4.95 -11.68
C ALA A 151 -1.47 -3.88 -12.79
N ASP A 152 -2.21 -2.81 -12.53
CA ASP A 152 -2.30 -1.66 -13.43
C ASP A 152 -1.36 -0.56 -12.97
N LEU A 153 -0.34 -0.25 -13.78
CA LEU A 153 0.67 0.77 -13.49
C LEU A 153 0.60 1.93 -14.49
N ARG A 154 -0.50 2.09 -15.24
CA ARG A 154 -0.64 3.17 -16.23
C ARG A 154 -0.42 4.52 -15.55
N GLY A 155 0.44 5.35 -16.14
CA GLY A 155 0.74 6.70 -15.61
C GLY A 155 1.53 6.74 -14.30
N ALA A 156 1.85 5.60 -13.67
CA ALA A 156 2.67 5.57 -12.47
C ALA A 156 4.09 6.11 -12.73
N ASN A 157 4.60 6.90 -11.80
CA ASN A 157 5.99 7.38 -11.82
C ASN A 157 6.90 6.34 -11.15
N LEU A 158 7.69 5.63 -11.96
CA LEU A 158 8.57 4.53 -11.53
C LEU A 158 10.02 4.96 -11.33
N LYS A 159 10.30 6.27 -11.28
CA LYS A 159 11.66 6.80 -11.19
C LYS A 159 12.41 6.18 -10.03
N ASP A 160 13.52 5.52 -10.33
CA ASP A 160 14.42 4.90 -9.36
C ASP A 160 13.78 3.82 -8.46
N ALA A 161 12.61 3.29 -8.84
CA ALA A 161 11.98 2.16 -8.18
C ALA A 161 12.78 0.86 -8.41
N ASN A 162 12.85 -0.01 -7.40
CA ASN A 162 13.54 -1.30 -7.50
C ASN A 162 12.52 -2.43 -7.77
N PHE A 163 12.59 -3.07 -8.94
CA PHE A 163 11.77 -4.23 -9.31
C PHE A 163 12.61 -5.51 -9.43
N ALA A 164 13.79 -5.58 -8.80
CA ALA A 164 14.64 -6.77 -8.87
C ALA A 164 13.86 -8.04 -8.45
N GLY A 165 13.84 -9.05 -9.31
CA GLY A 165 13.12 -10.31 -9.07
C GLY A 165 11.60 -10.20 -8.97
N ALA A 166 11.00 -9.03 -9.22
CA ALA A 166 9.55 -8.85 -9.17
C ALA A 166 8.86 -9.58 -10.33
N ASP A 167 7.62 -10.00 -10.13
CA ASP A 167 6.78 -10.57 -11.18
C ASP A 167 5.80 -9.52 -11.70
N LEU A 168 6.06 -8.98 -12.89
CA LEU A 168 5.20 -8.03 -13.60
C LEU A 168 4.38 -8.71 -14.70
N SER A 169 4.27 -10.04 -14.72
CA SER A 169 3.56 -10.75 -15.79
C SER A 169 2.11 -10.25 -15.95
N SER A 170 1.73 -9.95 -17.19
CA SER A 170 0.43 -9.37 -17.52
C SER A 170 0.12 -8.02 -16.85
N ALA A 171 1.08 -7.34 -16.21
CA ALA A 171 0.87 -6.01 -15.68
C ALA A 171 0.72 -5.00 -16.82
N THR A 172 -0.18 -4.02 -16.65
CA THR A 172 -0.36 -2.95 -17.62
C THR A 172 0.62 -1.83 -17.32
N VAL A 173 1.75 -1.81 -18.01
CA VAL A 173 2.80 -0.81 -17.84
C VAL A 173 3.47 -0.54 -19.18
N LYS A 174 3.79 0.73 -19.46
CA LYS A 174 4.53 1.05 -20.70
C LYS A 174 6.03 0.86 -20.51
N LEU A 175 6.72 0.58 -21.60
CA LEU A 175 8.16 0.36 -21.56
C LEU A 175 8.93 1.61 -21.07
N GLU A 176 8.48 2.79 -21.46
CA GLU A 176 9.12 4.06 -21.11
C GLU A 176 8.98 4.36 -19.61
N GLN A 177 7.96 3.81 -18.95
CA GLN A 177 7.82 3.87 -17.50
C GLN A 177 8.87 2.97 -16.83
N LEU A 178 8.97 1.71 -17.28
CA LEU A 178 9.93 0.74 -16.74
C LEU A 178 11.39 1.18 -16.94
N ALA A 179 11.69 1.90 -18.03
CA ALA A 179 13.01 2.46 -18.29
C ALA A 179 13.52 3.42 -17.19
N GLN A 180 12.61 4.00 -16.39
CA GLN A 180 12.94 4.91 -15.29
C GLN A 180 13.32 4.18 -14.00
N ALA A 181 12.94 2.91 -13.86
CA ALA A 181 13.19 2.10 -12.67
C ALA A 181 14.69 1.96 -12.39
N LYS A 182 15.10 1.88 -11.13
CA LYS A 182 16.49 1.67 -10.73
C LYS A 182 17.01 0.29 -11.14
N SER A 183 16.16 -0.73 -11.07
CA SER A 183 16.55 -2.11 -11.38
C SER A 183 15.36 -2.94 -11.84
N LEU A 184 15.57 -3.76 -12.86
CA LEU A 184 14.66 -4.82 -13.33
C LEU A 184 15.35 -6.19 -13.28
N LYS A 185 16.50 -6.31 -12.60
CA LYS A 185 17.34 -7.51 -12.63
C LYS A 185 16.53 -8.73 -12.18
N GLY A 186 16.41 -9.73 -13.05
CA GLY A 186 15.72 -10.99 -12.76
C GLY A 186 14.20 -10.90 -12.68
N ALA A 187 13.62 -9.72 -12.96
CA ALA A 187 12.17 -9.55 -13.01
C ALA A 187 11.54 -10.38 -14.13
N THR A 188 10.30 -10.80 -13.95
CA THR A 188 9.43 -11.28 -15.03
C THR A 188 8.70 -10.08 -15.60
N MET A 189 8.79 -9.87 -16.91
CA MET A 189 8.24 -8.71 -17.63
C MET A 189 6.76 -8.92 -17.96
N PRO A 190 6.04 -7.87 -18.40
CA PRO A 190 4.62 -7.96 -18.77
C PRO A 190 4.26 -9.05 -19.78
N ASP A 191 5.18 -9.38 -20.69
CA ASP A 191 5.02 -10.47 -21.66
C ASP A 191 5.26 -11.88 -21.08
N GLY A 192 5.56 -11.98 -19.79
CA GLY A 192 5.85 -13.22 -19.07
C GLY A 192 7.28 -13.72 -19.20
N LYS A 193 8.16 -13.03 -19.95
CA LYS A 193 9.57 -13.43 -20.09
C LYS A 193 10.42 -12.80 -19.01
N ARG A 194 11.58 -13.40 -18.73
CA ARG A 194 12.58 -12.76 -17.84
C ARG A 194 13.17 -11.53 -18.51
N PHE A 195 13.44 -10.50 -17.71
CA PHE A 195 14.12 -9.29 -18.14
C PHE A 195 15.48 -9.61 -18.77
N ASP A 196 15.68 -9.17 -20.01
CA ASP A 196 16.97 -9.18 -20.70
C ASP A 196 17.30 -7.72 -21.12
N PRO A 197 18.39 -7.12 -20.61
CA PRO A 197 18.83 -5.78 -21.00
C PRO A 197 18.94 -5.55 -22.51
N LYS A 198 19.24 -6.59 -23.29
CA LYS A 198 19.39 -6.49 -24.76
C LYS A 198 18.09 -6.09 -25.46
N ASN A 199 16.95 -6.40 -24.87
CA ASN A 199 15.65 -6.02 -25.40
C ASN A 199 15.29 -4.55 -25.12
N TYR A 200 16.14 -3.82 -24.38
CA TYR A 200 15.89 -2.46 -23.93
C TYR A 200 17.08 -1.51 -24.20
N PRO A 201 17.56 -1.42 -25.45
CA PRO A 201 18.82 -0.77 -25.82
C PRO A 201 18.84 0.76 -25.58
N ASN A 202 17.68 1.40 -25.44
CA ASN A 202 17.56 2.86 -25.23
C ASN A 202 17.25 3.23 -23.77
N THR A 203 17.57 2.35 -22.82
CA THR A 203 17.31 2.55 -21.39
C THR A 203 18.63 2.56 -20.61
N LYS A 204 18.62 3.07 -19.37
CA LYS A 204 19.80 2.99 -18.49
C LYS A 204 20.24 1.55 -18.14
N PHE A 205 19.46 0.56 -18.56
CA PHE A 205 19.80 -0.86 -18.43
C PHE A 205 20.61 -1.40 -19.61
N ALA A 206 20.61 -0.72 -20.76
CA ALA A 206 21.48 -1.06 -21.87
C ALA A 206 22.92 -0.87 -21.40
N SER A 207 23.63 -1.98 -21.16
CA SER A 207 24.90 -1.99 -20.44
C SER A 207 25.89 -0.94 -20.94
N PRO A 208 26.50 -0.15 -20.03
CA PRO A 208 27.91 0.19 -20.12
C PRO A 208 28.68 -0.87 -19.31
N ASN A 209 29.24 -1.87 -20.00
CA ASN A 209 30.36 -2.64 -19.46
C ASN A 209 31.62 -2.21 -20.21
#